data_AF-A0A7J8NVI6-F1
#
_entry.id   AF-A0A7J8NVI6-F1
#
_cell.length_a   1.000
_cell.length_b   1.000
_cell.length_c   1.000
_cell.angle_alpha   90.00
_cell.angle_beta   90.00
_cell.angle_gamma   90.00
#
_symmetry.space_group_name_H-M   'P 1'
#
loop_
_entity.id
_entity.type
_entity.pdbx_description
1 polymer ?
#
loop_
_entity_poly.entity_id
_entity_poly.type
_entity_poly.pdbx_seq_one_letter_code
_entity_poly.pdbx_strand_id
1 'polypeptide(L)'
;MPDVLSHVSVRARNCKVCFATCFDPNILADLQAKKGKLLRLKPSSADVVYSEVKEGELADSSSSNLKGDGPSVTLVRKQFVGKYAISAEEFTPEMVGAKSRNISYLKGKVPSWVGIPTSVALPFGVFEKVLADEANKEVDQKLQILKKKLGEGDFGALEEIRQTVLQLRAPSQLVQELKTKMLTSGMPWPGDEGEQRWEQAWTAIKKVWASKWNERAYFSTRKVKLDHDYLCMAVLVQEVINADYAFVIHTTNPSSGDTSEIYAEVVKGLGETLVGAYPGRALSFVCKKNNLNSPEVLGYPSKPIGLFIRRSMIFRSDSNGEDLEGYAGAGLYDR
;
A
#
# COMPACT_ATOMS: atom_id res chain seq x y z
N MET A 1 8.13 15.61 14.40
CA MET A 1 7.21 14.49 14.61
C MET A 1 6.69 14.06 13.25
N PRO A 2 6.87 12.79 12.88
CA PRO A 2 6.35 12.26 11.62
C PRO A 2 4.82 12.32 11.63
N ASP A 3 4.21 12.38 10.45
CA ASP A 3 2.75 12.23 10.34
C ASP A 3 2.36 10.83 10.83
N VAL A 4 1.45 10.77 11.80
CA VAL A 4 1.06 9.56 12.53
C VAL A 4 0.34 8.56 11.61
N LEU A 5 -0.30 9.07 10.56
CA LEU A 5 -1.11 8.30 9.61
C LEU A 5 -0.39 8.03 8.28
N SER A 6 0.90 8.39 8.17
CA SER A 6 1.71 7.96 7.03
C SER A 6 1.94 6.45 7.02
N HIS A 7 2.16 5.84 5.85
CA HIS A 7 2.37 4.39 5.74
C HIS A 7 3.54 3.90 6.61
N VAL A 8 4.62 4.66 6.67
CA VAL A 8 5.80 4.33 7.48
C VAL A 8 5.48 4.36 8.98
N SER A 9 4.77 5.38 9.46
CA SER A 9 4.34 5.49 10.87
C SER A 9 3.38 4.37 11.26
N VAL A 10 2.39 4.07 10.42
CA VAL A 10 1.44 2.98 10.65
C VAL A 10 2.15 1.64 10.75
N ARG A 11 3.11 1.38 9.84
CA ARG A 11 3.90 0.14 9.87
C ARG A 11 4.80 0.05 11.09
N ALA A 12 5.49 1.13 11.46
CA ALA A 12 6.32 1.15 12.66
C ALA A 12 5.51 0.84 13.91
N ARG A 13 4.31 1.44 14.05
CA ARG A 13 3.37 1.17 15.14
C ARG A 13 2.92 -0.29 15.16
N ASN A 14 2.50 -0.84 14.03
CA ASN A 14 2.06 -2.24 13.93
C ASN A 14 3.19 -3.23 14.26
N CYS A 15 4.43 -2.89 13.89
CA CYS A 15 5.62 -3.68 14.22
C CYS A 15 6.19 -3.42 15.62
N LYS A 16 5.60 -2.49 16.40
CA LYS A 16 6.11 -2.04 17.71
C LYS A 16 7.57 -1.57 17.65
N VAL A 17 7.94 -0.89 16.56
CA VAL A 17 9.28 -0.33 16.35
C VAL A 17 9.25 1.16 16.69
N CYS A 18 10.26 1.63 17.42
CA CYS A 18 10.45 3.06 17.67
C CYS A 18 10.70 3.80 16.35
N PHE A 19 9.85 4.77 16.04
CA PHE A 19 9.98 5.62 14.85
C PHE A 19 10.00 7.08 15.25
N ALA A 20 11.08 7.76 14.89
CA ALA A 20 11.35 9.14 15.27
C ALA A 20 11.96 9.91 14.09
N THR A 21 11.78 11.22 14.10
CA THR A 21 12.34 12.15 13.12
C THR A 21 13.28 13.12 13.84
N CYS A 22 14.52 13.23 13.38
CA CYS A 22 15.48 14.21 13.88
C CYS A 22 15.63 15.36 12.87
N PHE A 23 15.33 16.58 13.29
CA PHE A 23 15.56 17.79 12.49
C PHE A 23 16.78 18.58 12.95
N ASP A 24 17.34 18.24 14.11
CA ASP A 24 18.55 18.87 14.63
C ASP A 24 19.79 18.27 13.93
N PRO A 25 20.55 19.07 13.17
CA PRO A 25 21.74 18.60 12.46
C PRO A 25 22.85 18.13 13.41
N ASN A 26 22.92 18.67 14.64
CA ASN A 26 23.93 18.28 15.61
C ASN A 26 23.65 16.89 16.17
N ILE A 27 22.38 16.61 16.52
CA ILE A 27 21.95 15.28 16.95
C ILE A 27 22.17 14.26 15.82
N LEU A 28 21.85 14.64 14.59
CA LEU A 28 22.08 13.77 13.43
C LEU A 28 23.57 13.47 13.22
N ALA A 29 24.44 14.48 13.30
CA ALA A 29 25.89 14.32 13.19
C ALA A 29 26.45 13.43 14.31
N ASP A 30 25.95 13.61 15.54
CA ASP A 30 26.33 12.79 16.69
C ASP A 30 25.91 11.31 16.54
N LEU A 31 24.72 11.05 16.00
CA LEU A 31 24.26 9.69 15.65
C LEU A 31 25.10 9.09 14.51
N GLN A 32 25.44 9.87 13.49
CA GLN A 32 26.31 9.44 12.39
C GLN A 32 27.71 9.06 12.88
N ALA A 33 28.27 9.84 13.81
CA ALA A 33 29.57 9.55 14.43
C ALA A 33 29.57 8.24 15.24
N LYS A 34 28.39 7.75 15.66
CA LYS A 34 28.22 6.48 16.37
C LYS A 34 27.92 5.28 15.47
N LYS A 35 28.21 5.38 14.15
CA LYS A 35 28.06 4.27 13.20
C LYS A 35 28.79 3.02 13.71
N GLY A 36 28.08 1.89 13.72
CA GLY A 36 28.60 0.60 14.18
C GLY A 36 28.52 0.37 15.69
N LYS A 37 28.08 1.36 16.48
CA LYS A 37 27.87 1.22 17.93
C LYS A 37 26.41 0.87 18.25
N LEU A 38 26.20 0.22 19.39
CA LEU A 38 24.87 -0.07 19.91
C LEU A 38 24.33 1.12 20.70
N LEU A 39 23.09 1.51 20.38
CA LEU A 39 22.38 2.60 21.04
C LEU A 39 21.11 2.09 21.70
N ARG A 40 20.87 2.52 22.93
CA ARG A 40 19.60 2.37 23.62
C ARG A 40 18.77 3.63 23.35
N LEU A 41 17.58 3.46 22.80
CA LEU A 41 16.62 4.54 22.56
C LEU A 41 15.51 4.46 23.60
N LYS A 42 15.26 5.55 24.32
CA LYS A 42 14.17 5.67 25.29
C LYS A 42 13.26 6.82 24.89
N PRO A 43 12.04 6.53 24.37
CA PRO A 43 11.04 7.55 24.13
C PRO A 43 10.65 8.24 25.44
N SER A 44 10.46 9.55 25.39
CA SER A 44 9.83 10.38 26.43
C SER A 44 8.58 11.06 25.86
N SER A 45 7.87 11.85 26.67
CA SER A 45 6.67 12.57 26.23
C SER A 45 6.92 13.63 25.14
N ALA A 46 8.17 14.08 24.96
CA ALA A 46 8.54 15.12 24.00
C ALA A 46 9.66 14.71 23.04
N ASP A 47 10.61 13.88 23.48
CA ASP A 47 11.83 13.54 22.74
C ASP A 47 12.22 12.07 22.85
N VAL A 48 13.18 11.65 22.04
CA VAL A 48 13.86 10.36 22.18
C VAL A 48 15.24 10.58 22.79
N VAL A 49 15.43 10.08 24.01
CA VAL A 49 16.73 10.07 24.66
C VAL A 49 17.50 8.86 24.15
N TYR A 50 18.76 9.04 23.74
CA TYR A 50 19.60 7.95 23.28
C TYR A 50 20.93 7.91 24.03
N SER A 51 21.44 6.70 24.28
CA SER A 51 22.73 6.47 24.92
C SER A 51 23.46 5.28 24.30
N GLU A 52 24.78 5.34 24.25
CA GLU A 52 25.61 4.19 23.86
C GLU A 52 25.54 3.10 24.93
N VAL A 53 25.50 1.84 24.50
CA VAL A 53 25.48 0.65 25.36
C VAL A 53 26.55 -0.33 24.90
N LYS A 54 27.16 -1.04 25.85
CA LYS A 54 28.12 -2.12 25.56
C LYS A 54 27.36 -3.41 25.23
N GLU A 55 27.93 -4.28 24.40
CA GLU A 55 27.29 -5.55 23.98
C GLU A 55 26.83 -6.42 25.17
N GLY A 56 27.55 -6.38 26.32
CA GLY A 56 27.19 -7.13 27.52
C GLY A 56 26.01 -6.56 28.34
N GLU A 57 25.57 -5.33 28.10
CA GLU A 57 24.49 -4.67 28.86
C GLU A 57 23.08 -4.95 28.30
N LEU A 58 22.99 -5.78 27.25
CA LEU A 58 21.74 -6.21 26.62
C LEU A 58 21.05 -7.37 27.36
N ALA A 59 21.76 -8.06 28.27
CA ALA A 59 21.28 -9.27 28.93
C ALA A 59 20.03 -9.05 29.82
N ASP A 60 19.81 -7.84 30.33
CA ASP A 60 18.73 -7.56 31.30
C ASP A 60 17.42 -7.05 30.67
N SER A 61 17.29 -7.00 29.34
CA SER A 61 16.06 -6.49 28.71
C SER A 61 15.59 -7.17 27.42
N SER A 62 16.24 -8.23 26.95
CA SER A 62 15.75 -9.00 25.80
C SER A 62 15.38 -10.44 26.15
N SER A 63 14.15 -10.64 26.61
CA SER A 63 13.42 -11.87 26.28
C SER A 63 11.91 -11.65 26.27
N SER A 64 11.43 -10.67 25.49
CA SER A 64 10.21 -11.00 24.75
C SER A 64 10.61 -12.12 23.80
N ASN A 65 10.23 -13.36 24.14
CA ASN A 65 10.26 -14.51 23.26
C ASN A 65 9.58 -14.14 21.93
N LEU A 66 10.32 -13.55 20.99
CA LEU A 66 10.00 -13.64 19.56
C LEU A 66 10.52 -14.98 19.08
N LYS A 67 10.08 -16.07 19.74
CA LYS A 67 10.00 -17.34 19.06
C LYS A 67 9.10 -17.08 17.85
N GLY A 68 9.62 -17.34 16.66
CA GLY A 68 8.95 -17.18 15.38
C GLY A 68 7.79 -18.18 15.21
N ASP A 69 6.81 -18.05 16.08
CA ASP A 69 5.51 -18.71 16.13
C ASP A 69 4.40 -17.66 15.97
N GLY A 70 4.68 -16.63 15.16
CA GLY A 70 3.60 -15.83 14.59
C GLY A 70 2.63 -16.77 13.87
N PRO A 71 1.31 -16.52 13.93
CA PRO A 71 0.32 -17.39 13.30
C PRO A 71 0.75 -17.70 11.87
N SER A 72 0.75 -18.98 11.49
CA SER A 72 1.03 -19.38 10.11
C SER A 72 -0.14 -18.90 9.26
N VAL A 73 -0.03 -17.68 8.75
CA VAL A 73 -1.02 -17.17 7.83
C VAL A 73 -0.87 -17.96 6.53
N THR A 74 -1.94 -18.60 6.08
CA THR A 74 -1.98 -19.34 4.82
C THR A 74 -2.76 -18.54 3.79
N LEU A 75 -2.16 -18.38 2.61
CA LEU A 75 -2.84 -17.80 1.47
C LEU A 75 -3.53 -18.90 0.68
N VAL A 76 -4.76 -18.63 0.27
CA VAL A 76 -5.46 -19.47 -0.71
C VAL A 76 -5.22 -18.87 -2.09
N ARG A 77 -4.63 -19.68 -2.97
CA ARG A 77 -4.41 -19.30 -4.37
C ARG A 77 -5.76 -19.05 -5.03
N LYS A 78 -5.90 -17.88 -5.63
CA LYS A 78 -7.11 -17.48 -6.36
C LYS A 78 -6.97 -17.89 -7.82
N GLN A 79 -8.09 -18.21 -8.46
CA GLN A 79 -8.14 -18.70 -9.84
C GLN A 79 -8.84 -17.69 -10.74
N PHE A 80 -8.55 -17.76 -12.03
CA PHE A 80 -9.27 -16.97 -13.03
C PHE A 80 -10.72 -17.47 -13.13
N VAL A 81 -11.67 -16.58 -12.86
CA VAL A 81 -13.11 -16.90 -12.81
C VAL A 81 -13.83 -16.70 -14.16
N GLY A 82 -13.08 -16.56 -15.26
CA GLY A 82 -13.65 -16.40 -16.59
C GLY A 82 -14.00 -14.96 -16.98
N LYS A 83 -13.60 -13.95 -16.18
CA LYS A 83 -13.84 -12.52 -16.45
C LYS A 83 -12.54 -11.73 -16.34
N TYR A 84 -12.24 -10.92 -17.35
CA TYR A 84 -11.09 -10.00 -17.33
C TYR A 84 -11.38 -8.69 -16.60
N ALA A 85 -12.65 -8.29 -16.49
CA ALA A 85 -13.03 -7.06 -15.81
C ALA A 85 -14.40 -7.17 -15.11
N ILE A 86 -14.51 -6.60 -13.91
CA ILE A 86 -15.73 -6.62 -13.10
C ILE A 86 -16.02 -5.23 -12.51
N SER A 87 -17.30 -4.92 -12.27
CA SER A 87 -17.71 -3.69 -11.61
C SER A 87 -17.77 -3.84 -10.09
N ALA A 88 -17.92 -2.73 -9.36
CA ALA A 88 -17.97 -2.72 -7.90
C ALA A 88 -19.11 -3.57 -7.30
N GLU A 89 -20.20 -3.77 -8.04
CA GLU A 89 -21.33 -4.62 -7.66
C GLU A 89 -21.00 -6.11 -7.71
N GLU A 90 -19.99 -6.48 -8.50
CA GLU A 90 -19.55 -7.87 -8.69
C GLU A 90 -18.38 -8.24 -7.75
N PHE A 91 -17.92 -7.32 -6.90
CA PHE A 91 -16.76 -7.55 -6.03
C PHE A 91 -17.06 -8.59 -4.93
N THR A 92 -16.30 -9.70 -4.94
CA THR A 92 -16.35 -10.73 -3.90
C THR A 92 -14.94 -11.07 -3.37
N PRO A 93 -14.82 -11.72 -2.19
CA PRO A 93 -13.53 -12.20 -1.65
C PRO A 93 -12.77 -13.19 -2.55
N GLU A 94 -13.46 -13.82 -3.49
CA GLU A 94 -12.89 -14.74 -4.48
C GLU A 94 -12.29 -14.01 -5.68
N MET A 95 -12.76 -12.79 -5.96
CA MET A 95 -12.40 -12.05 -7.16
C MET A 95 -11.45 -10.88 -6.89
N VAL A 96 -11.52 -10.23 -5.74
CA VAL A 96 -10.75 -9.01 -5.42
C VAL A 96 -10.26 -8.97 -3.99
N GLY A 97 -9.29 -8.10 -3.74
CA GLY A 97 -8.72 -7.87 -2.41
C GLY A 97 -9.60 -6.97 -1.55
N ALA A 98 -9.07 -6.65 -0.38
CA ALA A 98 -9.82 -5.93 0.65
C ALA A 98 -10.10 -4.46 0.31
N LYS A 99 -9.25 -3.78 -0.48
CA LYS A 99 -9.50 -2.38 -0.86
C LYS A 99 -10.77 -2.26 -1.68
N SER A 100 -10.91 -3.12 -2.70
CA SER A 100 -12.11 -3.16 -3.54
C SER A 100 -13.34 -3.54 -2.73
N ARG A 101 -13.23 -4.57 -1.87
CA ARG A 101 -14.35 -4.99 -1.00
C ARG A 101 -14.81 -3.88 -0.05
N ASN A 102 -13.88 -3.15 0.56
CA ASN A 102 -14.21 -2.04 1.45
C ASN A 102 -14.94 -0.91 0.70
N ILE A 103 -14.55 -0.62 -0.54
CA ILE A 103 -15.27 0.35 -1.39
C ILE A 103 -16.71 -0.11 -1.64
N SER A 104 -16.90 -1.37 -2.03
CA SER A 104 -18.24 -1.92 -2.26
C SER A 104 -19.08 -1.95 -0.97
N TYR A 105 -18.46 -2.30 0.16
CA TYR A 105 -19.10 -2.31 1.48
C TYR A 105 -19.62 -0.93 1.92
N LEU A 106 -18.91 0.15 1.58
CA LEU A 106 -19.35 1.51 1.92
C LEU A 106 -20.60 1.94 1.13
N LYS A 107 -20.86 1.34 -0.03
CA LYS A 107 -22.00 1.68 -0.88
C LYS A 107 -23.30 1.37 -0.15
N GLY A 108 -24.13 2.40 0.06
CA GLY A 108 -25.38 2.29 0.82
C GLY A 108 -25.21 2.25 2.34
N LYS A 109 -23.98 2.35 2.87
CA LYS A 109 -23.69 2.45 4.30
C LYS A 109 -23.28 3.86 4.75
N VAL A 110 -22.93 4.72 3.81
CA VAL A 110 -22.61 6.13 4.04
C VAL A 110 -23.76 7.02 3.56
N PRO A 111 -23.91 8.24 4.14
CA PRO A 111 -24.87 9.22 3.64
C PRO A 111 -24.70 9.50 2.14
N SER A 112 -25.79 9.82 1.45
CA SER A 112 -25.78 10.04 -0.01
C SER A 112 -24.88 11.19 -0.48
N TRP A 113 -24.56 12.14 0.40
CA TRP A 113 -23.62 13.23 0.12
C TRP A 113 -22.15 12.80 0.17
N VAL A 114 -21.85 11.63 0.74
CA VAL A 114 -20.51 11.04 0.70
C VAL A 114 -20.34 10.30 -0.62
N GLY A 115 -19.69 10.96 -1.58
CA GLY A 115 -19.34 10.36 -2.86
C GLY A 115 -18.32 9.24 -2.71
N ILE A 116 -18.62 8.08 -3.28
CA ILE A 116 -17.68 6.95 -3.40
C ILE A 116 -17.20 6.91 -4.86
N PRO A 117 -15.88 6.93 -5.13
CA PRO A 117 -15.38 6.88 -6.50
C PRO A 117 -15.84 5.64 -7.25
N THR A 118 -16.32 5.84 -8.48
CA THR A 118 -16.62 4.75 -9.42
C THR A 118 -15.39 3.87 -9.61
N SER A 119 -15.62 2.56 -9.56
CA SER A 119 -14.55 1.57 -9.49
C SER A 119 -14.87 0.37 -10.39
N VAL A 120 -13.85 -0.10 -11.12
CA VAL A 120 -13.83 -1.41 -11.77
C VAL A 120 -12.56 -2.14 -11.34
N ALA A 121 -12.49 -3.45 -11.54
CA ALA A 121 -11.28 -4.21 -11.23
C ALA A 121 -10.96 -5.23 -12.31
N LEU A 122 -9.66 -5.49 -12.50
CA LEU A 122 -9.17 -6.72 -13.10
C LEU A 122 -9.04 -7.74 -11.95
N PRO A 123 -9.88 -8.78 -11.88
CA PRO A 123 -9.91 -9.69 -10.73
C PRO A 123 -8.67 -10.58 -10.63
N PHE A 124 -8.59 -11.32 -9.53
CA PHE A 124 -7.59 -12.36 -9.35
C PHE A 124 -7.59 -13.37 -10.51
N GLY A 125 -6.40 -13.92 -10.81
CA GLY A 125 -6.21 -14.86 -11.91
C GLY A 125 -6.06 -14.22 -13.29
N VAL A 126 -6.39 -12.93 -13.45
CA VAL A 126 -6.23 -12.23 -14.74
C VAL A 126 -4.77 -12.15 -15.16
N PHE A 127 -3.85 -11.86 -14.24
CA PHE A 127 -2.42 -11.84 -14.52
C PHE A 127 -1.95 -13.19 -15.09
N GLU A 128 -2.30 -14.28 -14.41
CA GLU A 128 -1.95 -15.65 -14.83
C GLU A 128 -2.57 -15.99 -16.19
N LYS A 129 -3.81 -15.57 -16.43
CA LYS A 129 -4.51 -15.78 -17.69
C LYS A 129 -3.88 -15.00 -18.84
N VAL A 130 -3.43 -13.77 -18.60
CA VAL A 130 -2.70 -12.94 -19.58
C VAL A 130 -1.32 -13.52 -19.87
N LEU A 131 -0.63 -13.99 -18.83
CA LEU A 131 0.69 -14.60 -18.97
C LEU A 131 0.65 -15.87 -19.82
N ALA A 132 -0.39 -16.68 -19.65
CA ALA A 132 -0.63 -17.91 -20.41
C ALA A 132 -1.17 -17.69 -21.85
N ASP A 133 -1.40 -16.44 -22.26
CA ASP A 133 -1.81 -16.13 -23.64
C ASP A 133 -0.65 -16.40 -24.62
N GLU A 134 -0.94 -16.93 -25.80
CA GLU A 134 0.08 -17.23 -26.82
C GLU A 134 0.93 -16.00 -27.18
N ALA A 135 0.34 -14.80 -27.15
CA ALA A 135 1.08 -13.56 -27.42
C ALA A 135 2.16 -13.24 -26.36
N ASN A 136 2.12 -13.92 -25.20
CA ASN A 136 3.02 -13.71 -24.06
C ASN A 136 3.91 -14.93 -23.75
N LYS A 137 3.96 -15.94 -24.62
CA LYS A 137 4.71 -17.18 -24.41
C LYS A 137 6.18 -16.98 -24.07
N GLU A 138 6.86 -16.04 -24.73
CA GLU A 138 8.27 -15.70 -24.44
C GLU A 138 8.43 -15.08 -23.04
N VAL A 139 7.48 -14.23 -22.64
CA VAL A 139 7.46 -13.60 -21.32
C VAL A 139 7.26 -14.64 -20.23
N ASP A 140 6.34 -15.59 -20.42
CA ASP A 140 6.12 -16.70 -19.48
C ASP A 140 7.37 -17.57 -19.32
N GLN A 141 7.95 -18.04 -20.43
CA GLN A 141 9.18 -18.84 -20.39
C GLN A 141 10.31 -18.14 -19.62
N LYS A 142 10.51 -16.85 -19.88
CA LYS A 142 11.53 -16.06 -19.17
C LYS A 142 11.21 -15.93 -17.68
N LEU A 143 9.95 -15.68 -17.32
CA LEU A 143 9.53 -15.62 -15.91
C LEU A 143 9.72 -16.95 -15.19
N GLN A 144 9.46 -18.10 -15.82
CA GLN A 144 9.69 -19.40 -15.18
C GLN A 144 11.18 -19.61 -14.84
N ILE A 145 12.09 -19.24 -15.75
CA ILE A 145 13.53 -19.30 -15.52
C ILE A 145 13.94 -18.38 -14.36
N LEU A 146 13.47 -17.13 -14.36
CA LEU A 146 13.80 -16.16 -13.32
C LEU A 146 13.23 -16.55 -11.94
N LYS A 147 12.01 -17.10 -11.89
CA LYS A 147 11.41 -17.62 -10.66
C LYS A 147 12.21 -18.80 -10.10
N LYS A 148 12.74 -19.67 -10.97
CA LYS A 148 13.61 -20.77 -10.53
C LYS A 148 14.90 -20.24 -9.88
N LYS A 149 15.58 -19.28 -10.52
CA LYS A 149 16.75 -18.60 -9.94
C LYS A 149 16.44 -17.96 -8.58
N LEU A 150 15.29 -17.29 -8.49
CA LEU A 150 14.83 -16.66 -7.26
C LEU A 150 14.57 -17.70 -6.14
N GLY A 151 14.06 -18.88 -6.50
CA GLY A 151 13.89 -20.03 -5.59
C GLY A 151 15.22 -20.59 -5.09
N GLU A 152 16.26 -20.55 -5.92
CA GLU A 152 17.64 -20.95 -5.60
C GLU A 152 18.41 -19.89 -4.77
N GLY A 153 17.79 -18.74 -4.49
CA GLY A 153 18.35 -17.68 -3.64
C GLY A 153 18.99 -16.50 -4.38
N ASP A 154 18.89 -16.46 -5.71
CA ASP A 154 19.32 -15.30 -6.50
C ASP A 154 18.27 -14.18 -6.42
N PHE A 155 18.44 -13.28 -5.44
CA PHE A 155 17.55 -12.14 -5.26
C PHE A 155 17.72 -11.05 -6.33
N GLY A 156 18.80 -11.08 -7.12
CA GLY A 156 18.97 -10.18 -8.28
C GLY A 156 17.88 -10.41 -9.33
N ALA A 157 17.33 -11.62 -9.39
CA ALA A 157 16.23 -11.97 -10.28
C ALA A 157 14.94 -11.15 -10.03
N LEU A 158 14.75 -10.51 -8.86
CA LEU A 158 13.56 -9.72 -8.56
C LEU A 158 13.38 -8.54 -9.52
N GLU A 159 14.46 -7.81 -9.80
CA GLU A 159 14.42 -6.68 -10.73
C GLU A 159 14.15 -7.18 -12.17
N GLU A 160 14.82 -8.26 -12.58
CA GLU A 160 14.62 -8.87 -13.89
C GLU A 160 13.19 -9.38 -14.09
N ILE A 161 12.57 -9.95 -13.06
CA ILE A 161 11.16 -10.38 -13.09
C ILE A 161 10.26 -9.17 -13.33
N ARG A 162 10.45 -8.09 -12.59
CA ARG A 162 9.65 -6.86 -12.75
C ARG A 162 9.75 -6.33 -14.17
N GLN A 163 10.96 -6.24 -14.72
CA GLN A 163 11.15 -5.78 -16.11
C GLN A 163 10.53 -6.73 -17.13
N THR A 164 10.58 -8.04 -16.87
CA THR A 164 9.96 -9.05 -17.75
C THR A 164 8.44 -8.94 -17.75
N VAL A 165 7.80 -8.73 -16.59
CA VAL A 165 6.34 -8.47 -16.50
C VAL A 165 5.91 -7.25 -17.31
N LEU A 166 6.76 -6.21 -17.42
CA LEU A 166 6.44 -5.03 -18.23
C LEU A 166 6.40 -5.30 -19.74
N GLN A 167 6.88 -6.46 -20.20
CA GLN A 167 6.86 -6.85 -21.61
C GLN A 167 5.53 -7.52 -22.03
N LEU A 168 4.62 -7.76 -21.08
CA LEU A 168 3.31 -8.34 -21.37
C LEU A 168 2.53 -7.50 -22.39
N ARG A 169 1.94 -8.21 -23.36
CA ARG A 169 0.96 -7.71 -24.32
C ARG A 169 -0.45 -7.94 -23.78
N ALA A 170 -1.33 -6.97 -23.99
CA ALA A 170 -2.73 -7.09 -23.58
C ALA A 170 -3.50 -7.97 -24.57
N PRO A 171 -4.13 -9.07 -24.14
CA PRO A 171 -5.02 -9.85 -25.00
C PRO A 171 -6.21 -9.00 -25.46
N SER A 172 -6.64 -9.14 -26.71
CA SER A 172 -7.74 -8.33 -27.27
C SER A 172 -9.04 -8.46 -26.48
N GLN A 173 -9.34 -9.67 -25.99
CA GLN A 173 -10.51 -9.94 -25.15
C GLN A 173 -10.46 -9.15 -23.82
N LEU A 174 -9.29 -9.04 -23.18
CA LEU A 174 -9.11 -8.25 -21.97
C LEU A 174 -9.42 -6.78 -22.25
N VAL A 175 -8.89 -6.24 -23.36
CA VAL A 175 -9.09 -4.83 -23.73
C VAL A 175 -10.57 -4.55 -23.98
N GLN A 176 -11.26 -5.43 -24.72
CA GLN A 176 -12.69 -5.29 -25.02
C GLN A 176 -13.56 -5.37 -23.76
N GLU A 177 -13.31 -6.34 -22.89
CA GLU A 177 -14.09 -6.53 -21.66
C GLU A 177 -13.86 -5.39 -20.68
N LEU A 178 -12.61 -4.96 -20.49
CA LEU A 178 -12.27 -3.82 -19.65
C LEU A 178 -12.90 -2.53 -20.19
N LYS A 179 -12.80 -2.26 -21.50
CA LYS A 179 -13.45 -1.10 -22.13
C LYS A 179 -14.96 -1.12 -21.88
N THR A 180 -15.60 -2.25 -22.14
CA THR A 180 -17.04 -2.40 -21.94
C THR A 180 -17.43 -2.15 -20.49
N LYS A 181 -16.71 -2.77 -19.53
CA LYS A 181 -17.02 -2.65 -18.10
C LYS A 181 -16.80 -1.24 -17.57
N MET A 182 -15.76 -0.56 -18.04
CA MET A 182 -15.52 0.85 -17.69
C MET A 182 -16.65 1.75 -18.18
N LEU A 183 -17.00 1.66 -19.46
CA LEU A 183 -18.05 2.49 -20.05
C LEU A 183 -19.42 2.24 -19.43
N THR A 184 -19.80 0.98 -19.19
CA THR A 184 -21.09 0.65 -18.54
C THR A 184 -21.14 1.06 -17.07
N SER A 185 -20.00 1.17 -16.41
CA SER A 185 -19.90 1.72 -15.05
C SER A 185 -19.85 3.25 -15.02
N GLY A 186 -19.89 3.92 -16.19
CA GLY A 186 -19.80 5.38 -16.30
C GLY A 186 -18.37 5.94 -16.19
N MET A 187 -17.35 5.09 -16.33
CA MET A 187 -15.94 5.50 -16.34
C MET A 187 -15.45 5.77 -17.77
N PRO A 188 -14.59 6.78 -17.98
CA PRO A 188 -13.98 7.03 -19.29
C PRO A 188 -13.02 5.91 -19.68
N TRP A 189 -12.97 5.56 -20.97
CA TRP A 189 -11.99 4.62 -21.50
C TRP A 189 -10.68 5.34 -21.89
N PRO A 190 -9.51 5.00 -21.31
CA PRO A 190 -8.26 5.71 -21.60
C PRO A 190 -7.86 5.69 -23.08
N GLY A 191 -8.23 4.64 -23.83
CA GLY A 191 -7.90 4.57 -25.26
C GLY A 191 -8.71 5.53 -26.14
N ASP A 192 -9.77 6.14 -25.64
CA ASP A 192 -10.49 7.19 -26.38
C ASP A 192 -9.68 8.51 -26.42
N GLU A 193 -8.71 8.68 -25.51
CA GLU A 193 -7.73 9.79 -25.54
C GLU A 193 -6.52 9.49 -26.47
N GLY A 194 -6.46 8.31 -27.09
CA GLY A 194 -5.41 7.88 -28.01
C GLY A 194 -4.56 6.70 -27.52
N GLU A 195 -3.81 6.11 -28.45
CA GLU A 195 -3.00 4.91 -28.22
C GLU A 195 -1.97 5.10 -27.10
N GLN A 196 -1.30 6.25 -27.06
CA GLN A 196 -0.33 6.57 -26.01
C GLN A 196 -0.96 6.54 -24.61
N ARG A 197 -2.20 7.01 -24.46
CA ARG A 197 -2.90 7.02 -23.17
C ARG A 197 -3.30 5.62 -22.73
N TRP A 198 -3.73 4.78 -23.68
CA TRP A 198 -3.95 3.36 -23.44
C TRP A 198 -2.66 2.66 -23.00
N GLU A 199 -1.53 2.90 -23.67
CA GLU A 199 -0.24 2.30 -23.30
C GLU A 199 0.22 2.71 -21.90
N GLN A 200 -0.07 3.94 -21.47
CA GLN A 200 0.17 4.38 -20.08
C GLN A 200 -0.70 3.60 -19.08
N ALA A 201 -1.98 3.41 -19.38
CA ALA A 201 -2.90 2.63 -18.54
C ALA A 201 -2.46 1.16 -18.45
N TRP A 202 -2.12 0.55 -19.59
CA TRP A 202 -1.62 -0.82 -19.63
C TRP A 202 -0.29 -0.97 -18.88
N THR A 203 0.63 -0.02 -19.03
CA THR A 203 1.86 0.02 -18.26
C THR A 203 1.59 0.14 -16.76
N ALA A 204 0.59 0.92 -16.34
CA ALA A 204 0.20 1.02 -14.93
C ALA A 204 -0.33 -0.31 -14.39
N ILE A 205 -1.16 -1.03 -15.15
CA ILE A 205 -1.64 -2.38 -14.80
C ILE A 205 -0.46 -3.34 -14.63
N LYS A 206 0.46 -3.39 -15.60
CA LYS A 206 1.66 -4.25 -15.53
C LYS A 206 2.55 -3.90 -14.34
N LYS A 207 2.70 -2.61 -13.99
CA LYS A 207 3.43 -2.18 -12.79
C LYS A 207 2.75 -2.65 -11.51
N VAL A 208 1.42 -2.65 -11.44
CA VAL A 208 0.71 -3.24 -10.30
C VAL A 208 1.01 -4.73 -10.17
N TRP A 209 0.93 -5.51 -11.25
CA TRP A 209 1.29 -6.93 -11.20
C TRP A 209 2.76 -7.15 -10.84
N ALA A 210 3.67 -6.36 -11.43
CA ALA A 210 5.10 -6.44 -11.15
C ALA A 210 5.45 -6.08 -9.69
N SER A 211 4.64 -5.24 -9.03
CA SER A 211 4.88 -4.84 -7.62
C SER A 211 4.91 -6.03 -6.65
N LYS A 212 4.31 -7.16 -7.04
CA LYS A 212 4.44 -8.44 -6.32
C LYS A 212 5.92 -8.80 -6.08
N TRP A 213 6.80 -8.56 -7.04
CA TRP A 213 8.24 -8.88 -6.95
C TRP A 213 9.13 -7.71 -6.58
N ASN A 214 8.59 -6.63 -6.00
CA ASN A 214 9.48 -5.65 -5.38
C ASN A 214 10.14 -6.28 -4.12
N GLU A 215 11.35 -5.83 -3.77
CA GLU A 215 12.11 -6.44 -2.67
C GLU A 215 11.34 -6.40 -1.35
N ARG A 216 10.68 -5.27 -1.06
CA ARG A 216 9.93 -5.09 0.19
C ARG A 216 8.79 -6.08 0.32
N ALA A 217 8.00 -6.27 -0.74
CA ALA A 217 6.90 -7.22 -0.80
C ALA A 217 7.42 -8.66 -0.66
N TYR A 218 8.43 -9.02 -1.45
CA TYR A 218 8.98 -10.38 -1.48
C TYR A 218 9.62 -10.80 -0.14
N PHE A 219 10.45 -9.94 0.47
CA PHE A 219 11.05 -10.26 1.77
C PHE A 219 10.04 -10.19 2.91
N SER A 220 9.02 -9.32 2.79
CA SER A 220 7.97 -9.25 3.79
C SER A 220 7.15 -10.54 3.84
N THR A 221 6.83 -11.18 2.72
CA THR A 221 6.13 -12.48 2.72
C THR A 221 6.99 -13.57 3.35
N ARG A 222 8.30 -13.60 3.05
CA ARG A 222 9.23 -14.57 3.66
C ARG A 222 9.34 -14.43 5.18
N LYS A 223 9.33 -13.20 5.71
CA LYS A 223 9.41 -12.94 7.16
C LYS A 223 8.27 -13.62 7.95
N VAL A 224 7.09 -13.71 7.34
CA VAL A 224 5.90 -14.36 7.93
C VAL A 224 5.63 -15.76 7.36
N LYS A 225 6.62 -16.35 6.67
CA LYS A 225 6.53 -17.68 6.04
C LYS A 225 5.36 -17.84 5.07
N LEU A 226 4.95 -16.74 4.42
CA LEU A 226 3.95 -16.75 3.36
C LEU A 226 4.58 -17.25 2.07
N ASP A 227 3.91 -18.22 1.45
CA ASP A 227 4.28 -18.67 0.11
C ASP A 227 3.92 -17.59 -0.91
N HIS A 228 4.96 -17.06 -1.55
CA HIS A 228 4.86 -16.01 -2.53
C HIS A 228 4.06 -16.43 -3.78
N ASP A 229 4.02 -17.72 -4.10
CA ASP A 229 3.30 -18.23 -5.27
C ASP A 229 1.78 -18.21 -5.08
N TYR A 230 1.31 -18.18 -3.84
CA TYR A 230 -0.11 -18.10 -3.49
C TYR A 230 -0.64 -16.66 -3.41
N LEU A 231 0.26 -15.67 -3.48
CA LEU A 231 -0.09 -14.27 -3.55
C LEU A 231 -0.67 -13.92 -4.93
N CYS A 232 -1.95 -13.58 -4.99
CA CYS A 232 -2.64 -13.16 -6.20
C CYS A 232 -2.88 -11.65 -6.15
N MET A 233 -2.72 -10.98 -7.28
CA MET A 233 -2.84 -9.52 -7.40
C MET A 233 -3.99 -9.17 -8.33
N ALA A 234 -5.10 -8.64 -7.78
CA ALA A 234 -6.09 -7.93 -8.56
C ALA A 234 -5.62 -6.48 -8.79
N VAL A 235 -6.22 -5.81 -9.78
CA VAL A 235 -5.96 -4.40 -10.05
C VAL A 235 -7.26 -3.62 -9.93
N LEU A 236 -7.35 -2.80 -8.90
CA LEU A 236 -8.45 -1.86 -8.71
C LEU A 236 -8.22 -0.61 -9.56
N VAL A 237 -9.18 -0.26 -10.41
CA VAL A 237 -9.16 0.94 -11.26
C VAL A 237 -10.21 1.92 -10.76
N GLN A 238 -9.80 3.16 -10.50
CA GLN A 238 -10.70 4.22 -10.05
C GLN A 238 -10.39 5.54 -10.76
N GLU A 239 -11.40 6.38 -10.92
CA GLU A 239 -11.14 7.79 -11.25
C GLU A 239 -10.47 8.49 -10.06
N VAL A 240 -9.45 9.30 -10.36
CA VAL A 240 -8.80 10.12 -9.35
C VAL A 240 -9.61 11.39 -9.16
N ILE A 241 -9.97 11.65 -7.91
CA ILE A 241 -10.63 12.90 -7.52
C ILE A 241 -9.56 14.00 -7.45
N ASN A 242 -9.76 15.07 -8.21
CA ASN A 242 -8.95 16.28 -8.09
C ASN A 242 -9.36 17.02 -6.82
N ALA A 243 -8.75 16.66 -5.71
CA ALA A 243 -9.09 17.17 -4.38
C ALA A 243 -8.20 18.37 -4.00
N ASP A 244 -8.82 19.41 -3.45
CA ASP A 244 -8.08 20.53 -2.84
C ASP A 244 -7.39 20.12 -1.54
N TYR A 245 -8.01 19.18 -0.81
CA TYR A 245 -7.51 18.62 0.43
C TYR A 245 -7.78 17.11 0.47
N ALA A 246 -6.87 16.39 1.12
CA ALA A 246 -7.04 14.98 1.44
C ALA A 246 -6.77 14.75 2.91
N PHE A 247 -7.38 13.71 3.46
CA PHE A 247 -7.25 13.40 4.88
C PHE A 247 -7.24 11.89 5.14
N VAL A 248 -6.71 11.52 6.30
CA VAL A 248 -6.95 10.21 6.92
C VAL A 248 -7.55 10.46 8.30
N ILE A 249 -8.59 9.71 8.63
CA ILE A 249 -9.30 9.79 9.92
C ILE A 249 -9.26 8.43 10.60
N HIS A 250 -8.95 8.45 11.90
CA HIS A 250 -9.16 7.33 12.81
C HIS A 250 -10.26 7.69 13.81
N THR A 251 -11.27 6.84 13.92
CA THR A 251 -12.39 7.01 14.87
C THR A 251 -12.08 6.51 16.29
N THR A 252 -10.86 6.04 16.52
CA THR A 252 -10.27 5.77 17.83
C THR A 252 -8.87 6.37 17.77
N ASN A 253 -8.48 7.17 18.75
CA ASN A 253 -7.18 7.83 18.71
C ASN A 253 -6.05 6.78 18.60
N PRO A 254 -5.25 6.79 17.53
CA PRO A 254 -4.29 5.73 17.26
C PRO A 254 -3.02 5.82 18.13
N SER A 255 -2.84 6.93 18.85
CA SER A 255 -1.72 7.15 19.78
C SER A 255 -2.10 6.86 21.23
N SER A 256 -3.29 7.29 21.67
CA SER A 256 -3.75 7.07 23.06
C SER A 256 -4.61 5.82 23.24
N GLY A 257 -5.23 5.32 22.16
CA GLY A 257 -6.25 4.27 22.22
C GLY A 257 -7.64 4.75 22.68
N ASP A 258 -7.82 6.05 22.91
CA ASP A 258 -9.10 6.61 23.36
C ASP A 258 -10.17 6.47 22.27
N THR A 259 -11.19 5.65 22.56
CA THR A 259 -12.32 5.38 21.65
C THR A 259 -13.36 6.51 21.64
N SER A 260 -13.26 7.49 22.55
CA SER A 260 -14.09 8.71 22.57
C SER A 260 -13.56 9.79 21.63
N GLU A 261 -12.37 9.59 21.06
CA GLU A 261 -11.66 10.57 20.23
C GLU A 261 -11.63 10.17 18.75
N ILE A 262 -11.77 11.19 17.90
CA ILE A 262 -11.47 11.14 16.48
C ILE A 262 -10.13 11.84 16.29
N TYR A 263 -9.19 11.18 15.62
CA TYR A 263 -7.91 11.77 15.22
C TYR A 263 -7.86 11.89 13.70
N ALA A 264 -7.46 13.06 13.20
CA ALA A 264 -7.40 13.32 11.78
C ALA A 264 -6.10 14.04 11.40
N GLU A 265 -5.56 13.68 10.23
CA GLU A 265 -4.50 14.43 9.56
C GLU A 265 -4.97 14.87 8.17
N VAL A 266 -4.72 16.13 7.83
CA VAL A 266 -5.17 16.79 6.60
C VAL A 266 -3.99 17.40 5.86
N VAL A 267 -3.94 17.21 4.55
CA VAL A 267 -2.94 17.81 3.65
C VAL A 267 -3.62 18.51 2.49
N LYS A 268 -2.89 19.45 1.86
CA LYS A 268 -3.32 20.10 0.62
C LYS A 268 -3.00 19.19 -0.57
N GLY A 269 -3.95 19.05 -1.50
CA GLY A 269 -3.83 18.19 -2.66
C GLY A 269 -4.15 16.72 -2.36
N LEU A 270 -3.53 15.82 -3.13
CA LEU A 270 -3.76 14.37 -3.07
C LEU A 270 -3.28 13.74 -1.77
N GLY A 271 -3.97 12.68 -1.34
CA GLY A 271 -3.63 11.95 -0.11
C GLY A 271 -2.24 11.33 -0.09
N GLU A 272 -1.60 11.14 -1.25
CA GLU A 272 -0.21 10.69 -1.37
C GLU A 272 0.78 11.62 -0.63
N THR A 273 0.47 12.93 -0.57
CA THR A 273 1.26 13.90 0.21
C THR A 273 1.29 13.56 1.70
N LEU A 274 0.22 12.94 2.22
CA LEU A 274 0.13 12.47 3.60
C LEU A 274 0.74 11.08 3.74
N VAL A 275 0.26 10.11 2.97
CA VAL A 275 0.64 8.70 3.16
C VAL A 275 2.09 8.40 2.78
N GLY A 276 2.66 9.17 1.84
CA GLY A 276 4.03 9.06 1.36
C GLY A 276 5.11 9.72 2.25
N ALA A 277 4.72 10.30 3.39
CA ALA A 277 5.64 10.90 4.38
C ALA A 277 6.56 12.01 3.82
N TYR A 278 6.03 12.89 2.96
CA TYR A 278 6.76 14.06 2.46
C TYR A 278 7.24 14.98 3.60
N PRO A 279 8.35 15.73 3.45
CA PRO A 279 8.85 16.65 4.48
C PRO A 279 7.80 17.66 4.97
N GLY A 280 7.91 18.06 6.24
CA GLY A 280 6.94 18.91 6.93
C GLY A 280 5.79 18.10 7.55
N ARG A 281 4.86 18.78 8.22
CA ARG A 281 3.75 18.15 8.96
C ARG A 281 2.40 18.42 8.30
N ALA A 282 1.50 17.45 8.31
CA ALA A 282 0.09 17.66 8.05
C ALA A 282 -0.59 18.53 9.11
N LEU A 283 -1.74 19.14 8.80
CA LEU A 283 -2.62 19.68 9.84
C LEU A 283 -3.16 18.49 10.62
N SER A 284 -2.95 18.44 11.92
CA SER A 284 -3.47 17.38 12.76
C SER A 284 -4.35 17.92 13.87
N PHE A 285 -5.44 17.22 14.15
CA PHE A 285 -6.36 17.59 15.22
C PHE A 285 -7.00 16.35 15.85
N VAL A 286 -7.42 16.51 17.10
CA VAL A 286 -8.26 15.56 17.81
C VAL A 286 -9.62 16.20 18.08
N CYS A 287 -10.66 15.40 18.08
CA CYS A 287 -12.00 15.86 18.38
C CYS A 287 -12.75 14.82 19.21
N LYS A 288 -13.41 15.24 20.29
CA LYS A 288 -14.24 14.33 21.09
C LYS A 288 -15.54 14.06 20.34
N LYS A 289 -15.96 12.79 20.29
CA LYS A 289 -17.19 12.36 19.58
C LYS A 289 -18.47 13.02 20.12
N ASN A 290 -18.47 13.42 21.39
CA ASN A 290 -19.58 14.14 22.02
C ASN A 290 -19.51 15.68 21.80
N ASN A 291 -18.45 16.20 21.18
CA ASN A 291 -18.27 17.62 20.91
C ASN A 291 -17.54 17.86 19.58
N LEU A 292 -18.19 17.47 18.47
CA LEU A 292 -17.60 17.55 17.12
C LEU A 292 -17.32 19.00 16.65
N ASN A 293 -17.90 20.00 17.30
CA ASN A 293 -17.78 21.42 16.93
C ASN A 293 -16.57 22.12 17.58
N SER A 294 -15.77 21.42 18.39
CA SER A 294 -14.60 21.99 19.06
C SER A 294 -13.38 21.07 18.90
N PRO A 295 -12.82 20.95 17.68
CA PRO A 295 -11.58 20.21 17.47
C PRO A 295 -10.41 20.93 18.14
N GLU A 296 -9.52 20.17 18.75
CA GLU A 296 -8.25 20.63 19.28
C GLU A 296 -7.16 20.41 18.24
N VAL A 297 -6.56 21.50 17.76
CA VAL A 297 -5.44 21.43 16.80
C VAL A 297 -4.18 20.99 17.53
N LEU A 298 -3.61 19.87 17.10
CA LEU A 298 -2.39 19.29 17.64
C LEU A 298 -1.13 19.68 16.85
N GLY A 299 -1.30 20.06 15.59
CA GLY A 299 -0.18 20.45 14.74
C GLY A 299 -0.63 21.29 13.56
N TYR A 300 0.01 22.44 13.37
CA TYR A 300 -0.19 23.27 12.19
C TYR A 300 0.51 22.68 10.97
N PRO A 301 -0.08 22.82 9.77
CA PRO A 301 0.49 22.28 8.55
C PRO A 301 1.78 23.04 8.16
N SER A 302 2.82 22.31 7.76
CA SER A 302 4.11 22.89 7.35
C SER A 302 4.73 22.19 6.14
N LYS A 303 3.98 21.31 5.46
CA LYS A 303 4.46 20.70 4.22
C LYS A 303 4.66 21.77 3.14
N PRO A 304 5.85 21.86 2.52
CA PRO A 304 6.12 22.84 1.46
C PRO A 304 5.53 22.42 0.10
N ILE A 305 5.00 21.20 0.01
CA ILE A 305 4.52 20.59 -1.22
C ILE A 305 3.10 20.05 -1.04
N GLY A 306 2.29 20.21 -2.09
CA GLY A 306 1.04 19.48 -2.30
C GLY A 306 1.06 18.86 -3.70
N LEU A 307 0.48 17.66 -3.84
CA LEU A 307 0.39 16.97 -5.12
C LEU A 307 -0.99 17.24 -5.74
N PHE A 308 -1.02 17.59 -7.03
CA PHE A 308 -2.26 17.88 -7.75
C PHE A 308 -2.27 17.15 -9.08
N ILE A 309 -3.46 16.81 -9.58
CA ILE A 309 -3.60 16.08 -10.83
C ILE A 309 -4.84 16.55 -11.57
N ARG A 310 -4.74 16.54 -12.90
CA ARG A 310 -5.92 16.68 -13.77
C ARG A 310 -6.76 15.40 -13.67
N ARG A 311 -7.99 15.44 -14.20
CA ARG A 311 -8.83 14.24 -14.29
C ARG A 311 -8.03 13.08 -14.89
N SER A 312 -7.93 11.99 -14.14
CA SER A 312 -7.08 10.85 -14.48
C SER A 312 -7.61 9.60 -13.78
N MET A 313 -6.94 8.48 -13.98
CA MET A 313 -7.24 7.20 -13.35
C MET A 313 -6.09 6.72 -12.50
N ILE A 314 -6.41 5.97 -11.45
CA ILE A 314 -5.46 5.28 -10.59
C ILE A 314 -5.70 3.77 -10.68
N PHE A 315 -4.58 3.03 -10.77
CA PHE A 315 -4.52 1.58 -10.80
C PHE A 315 -3.84 1.12 -9.52
N ARG A 316 -4.57 0.46 -8.64
CA ARG A 316 -4.11 0.14 -7.28
C ARG A 316 -3.94 -1.36 -7.15
N SER A 317 -2.88 -1.76 -6.48
CA SER A 317 -2.74 -3.12 -5.95
C SER A 317 -3.92 -3.45 -5.06
N ASP A 318 -4.41 -4.67 -5.17
CA ASP A 318 -5.50 -5.19 -4.36
C ASP A 318 -5.30 -6.71 -4.20
N SER A 319 -4.32 -7.08 -3.39
CA SER A 319 -3.87 -8.48 -3.27
C SER A 319 -4.67 -9.26 -2.22
N ASN A 320 -4.62 -10.60 -2.31
CA ASN A 320 -5.14 -11.47 -1.25
C ASN A 320 -4.24 -11.50 0.01
N GLY A 321 -3.13 -10.76 0.03
CA GLY A 321 -2.19 -10.67 1.14
C GLY A 321 -2.17 -9.34 1.89
N GLU A 322 -2.93 -8.32 1.49
CA GLU A 322 -2.80 -6.97 2.08
C GLU A 322 -3.35 -6.82 3.51
N ASP A 323 -4.44 -7.53 3.83
CA ASP A 323 -5.19 -7.39 5.10
C ASP A 323 -5.31 -8.74 5.82
N LEU A 324 -4.15 -9.37 6.04
CA LEU A 324 -4.05 -10.61 6.78
C LEU A 324 -3.83 -10.31 8.27
N GLU A 325 -4.51 -11.04 9.15
CA GLU A 325 -4.32 -10.89 10.59
C GLU A 325 -2.86 -11.21 10.96
N GLY A 326 -2.17 -10.26 11.60
CA GLY A 326 -0.74 -10.36 11.91
C GLY A 326 0.23 -10.02 10.77
N TYR A 327 -0.26 -9.61 9.59
CA TYR A 327 0.56 -9.16 8.46
C TYR A 327 0.03 -7.86 7.84
N ALA A 328 0.76 -6.76 8.05
CA ALA A 328 0.41 -5.46 7.49
C ALA A 328 1.00 -5.29 6.08
N GLY A 329 0.21 -5.60 5.05
CA GLY A 329 0.60 -5.45 3.65
C GLY A 329 0.44 -4.03 3.08
N ALA A 330 -0.15 -3.13 3.85
CA ALA A 330 -0.41 -1.75 3.45
C ALA A 330 0.88 -1.02 2.98
N GLY A 331 0.85 -0.52 1.75
CA GLY A 331 1.98 0.20 1.15
C GLY A 331 3.18 -0.68 0.80
N LEU A 332 3.07 -2.02 0.83
CA LEU A 332 4.16 -2.91 0.37
C LEU A 332 4.20 -3.06 -1.14
N TYR A 333 3.04 -3.08 -1.78
CA TYR A 333 2.90 -3.30 -3.22
C TYR A 333 2.86 -1.95 -3.95
N ASP A 334 3.91 -1.15 -3.74
CA ASP A 334 4.11 0.10 -4.46
C ASP A 334 4.90 -0.11 -5.76
N ARG A 335 4.79 0.90 -6.64
CA ARG A 335 5.20 0.85 -8.04
C ARG A 335 6.69 1.11 -8.20
#